data_AF-A0A7C5MVZ5-F1
#
_entry.id   AF-A0A7C5MVZ5-F1
#
_cell.length_a   1.000
_cell.length_b   1.000
_cell.length_c   1.000
_cell.angle_alpha   90.00
_cell.angle_beta   90.00
_cell.angle_gamma   90.00
#
_symmetry.space_group_name_H-M   'P 1'
#
loop_
_entity.id
_entity.type
_entity.pdbx_description
1 polymer ?
#
loop_
_entity_poly.entity_id
_entity_poly.type
_entity_poly.pdbx_seq_one_letter_code
_entity_poly.pdbx_strand_id
1 'polypeptide(L)' 'VVECHYTTGIYSIFAKLYCRDTSHLREVLNDKVQAIPSVQRTETLISLEETFERQIVLGDE' A
#
# COMPACT_ATOMS: atom_id res chain seq x y z
N VAL A 1 7.85 -1.84 -0.80
CA VAL A 1 6.77 -1.66 0.19
C VAL A 1 7.27 -0.68 1.22
N VAL A 2 6.56 0.41 1.48
CA VAL A 2 7.00 1.41 2.47
C VAL A 2 6.29 1.19 3.79
N GLU A 3 5.02 0.80 3.75
CA GLU A 3 4.22 0.48 4.93
C GLU A 3 3.34 -0.73 4.63
N CYS A 4 3.08 -1.55 5.65
CA CYS A 4 2.22 -2.72 5.56
C CYS A 4 1.63 -3.01 6.94
N HIS A 5 0.32 -3.15 7.00
CA HIS A 5 -0.43 -3.34 8.23
C HIS A 5 -1.35 -4.54 8.09
N TYR A 6 -1.35 -5.40 9.11
CA TYR A 6 -2.41 -6.38 9.27
C TYR A 6 -3.60 -5.71 9.94
N THR A 7 -4.74 -5.67 9.26
CA THR A 7 -5.89 -4.87 9.67
C THR A 7 -7.11 -5.73 9.99
N THR A 8 -7.94 -5.26 10.91
CA THR A 8 -9.32 -5.75 11.06
C THR A 8 -10.19 -5.18 9.94
N GLY A 9 -11.20 -5.92 9.48
CA GLY A 9 -12.15 -5.46 8.46
C GLY A 9 -12.15 -6.34 7.22
N ILE A 10 -12.49 -5.76 6.06
CA ILE A 10 -12.67 -6.50 4.80
C ILE A 10 -11.35 -6.96 4.17
N TYR A 11 -10.24 -6.27 4.47
CA TYR A 11 -8.91 -6.59 3.96
C TYR A 11 -8.01 -7.01 5.11
N SER A 12 -7.32 -8.14 4.93
CA SER A 12 -6.34 -8.63 5.89
C SER A 12 -5.06 -7.80 5.91
N ILE A 13 -4.71 -7.19 4.78
CA ILE A 13 -3.48 -6.42 4.60
C ILE A 13 -3.81 -5.08 3.95
N PHE A 14 -3.29 -4.00 4.52
CA PHE A 14 -3.26 -2.67 3.92
C PHE A 14 -1.81 -2.20 3.77
N ALA A 15 -1.39 -1.82 2.55
CA ALA A 15 0.01 -1.49 2.27
C ALA A 15 0.16 -0.22 1.41
N LYS A 16 1.13 0.65 1.76
CA LYS A 16 1.55 1.83 0.98
C LYS A 16 2.73 1.46 0.09
N LEU A 17 2.63 1.75 -1.21
CA LEU A 17 3.63 1.46 -2.23
C LEU A 17 3.94 2.73 -3.03
N TYR A 18 5.22 2.97 -3.34
CA TYR A 18 5.59 3.94 -4.37
C TYR A 18 5.85 3.21 -5.69
N CYS A 19 5.22 3.71 -6.75
CA CYS A 19 5.49 3.31 -8.12
C CYS A 19 6.13 4.49 -8.86
N ARG A 20 6.96 4.19 -9.86
CA ARG A 20 7.70 5.23 -10.62
C ARG A 20 6.78 5.91 -11.63
N ASP A 21 5.91 5.10 -12.23
CA ASP A 21 4.92 5.47 -13.23
C ASP A 21 3.83 4.39 -13.27
N THR A 22 2.83 4.58 -14.14
CA THR A 22 1.71 3.65 -14.32
C THR A 22 2.14 2.28 -14.85
N SER A 23 3.22 2.21 -15.64
CA SER A 23 3.74 0.93 -16.14
C SER A 23 4.36 0.12 -15.00
N HIS A 24 5.13 0.76 -14.13
CA HIS A 24 5.67 0.14 -12.92
C HIS A 24 4.55 -0.28 -11.96
N LEU A 25 3.48 0.52 -11.82
CA LEU A 25 2.30 0.12 -11.03
C LEU A 25 1.68 -1.17 -11.58
N ARG A 26 1.50 -1.28 -12.90
CA ARG A 26 0.93 -2.47 -13.54
C ARG A 26 1.79 -3.71 -13.30
N GLU A 27 3.11 -3.59 -13.47
CA GLU A 27 4.07 -4.67 -13.18
C GLU A 27 3.99 -5.09 -11.72
N VAL A 28 3.97 -4.14 -10.79
CA VAL A 28 3.87 -4.44 -9.35
C VAL A 28 2.57 -5.15 -9.02
N LEU A 29 1.42 -4.68 -9.52
CA LEU A 29 0.13 -5.29 -9.21
C LEU A 29 0.00 -6.69 -9.83
N ASN A 30 0.30 -6.86 -11.11
CA ASN A 30 0.04 -8.10 -11.83
C ASN A 30 1.13 -9.15 -11.62
N ASP A 31 2.40 -8.73 -11.69
CA ASP A 31 3.51 -9.68 -11.73
C ASP A 31 4.07 -9.97 -10.33
N LYS A 32 3.82 -9.07 -9.37
CA LYS A 32 4.31 -9.23 -7.98
C LYS A 32 3.17 -9.53 -7.03
N VAL A 33 2.20 -8.62 -6.87
CA VAL A 33 1.15 -8.76 -5.84
C VAL A 33 0.21 -9.91 -6.16
N GLN A 34 -0.34 -10.00 -7.36
CA GLN A 34 -1.24 -11.10 -7.75
C GLN A 34 -0.54 -12.46 -7.82
N ALA A 35 0.78 -12.49 -8.03
CA ALA A 35 1.57 -13.72 -8.01
C ALA A 35 1.74 -14.30 -6.60
N ILE A 36 1.46 -13.54 -5.54
CA ILE A 36 1.57 -14.02 -4.16
C ILE A 36 0.50 -15.08 -3.90
N PRO A 37 0.88 -16.31 -3.51
CA PRO A 37 -0.07 -17.33 -3.14
C PRO A 37 -1.00 -16.83 -2.02
N SER A 38 -2.29 -17.15 -2.13
CA SER A 38 -3.35 -16.73 -1.20
C SER A 38 -3.86 -15.29 -1.34
N VAL A 39 -3.29 -14.45 -2.21
CA VAL A 39 -3.93 -13.17 -2.58
C VAL A 39 -5.10 -13.46 -3.53
N GLN A 40 -6.32 -13.38 -3.01
CA GLN A 40 -7.53 -13.64 -3.81
C GLN A 40 -8.12 -12.38 -4.45
N ARG A 41 -8.00 -11.24 -3.76
CA ARG A 41 -8.54 -9.96 -4.20
C ARG A 41 -7.60 -8.85 -3.76
N THR A 42 -7.42 -7.88 -4.64
CA THR A 42 -6.71 -6.64 -4.36
C THR A 42 -7.63 -5.47 -4.69
N GLU A 43 -7.63 -4.45 -3.84
CA GLU A 43 -8.17 -3.12 -4.17
C GLU A 43 -6.99 -2.14 -4.15
N THR A 44 -6.90 -1.29 -5.17
CA THR A 44 -5.81 -0.31 -5.29
C THR A 44 -6.38 1.10 -5.25
N LEU A 45 -5.91 1.89 -4.29
CA LEU A 45 -6.22 3.29 -4.15
C LEU A 45 -5.03 4.09 -4.66
N ILE A 46 -5.23 4.88 -5.73
CA ILE A 46 -4.16 5.72 -6.30
C ILE A 46 -4.22 7.09 -5.63
N SER A 47 -3.15 7.49 -4.95
CA SER A 47 -3.00 8.85 -4.45
C SER A 47 -2.79 9.80 -5.63
N LEU A 48 -3.71 10.76 -5.79
CA LEU A 48 -3.59 11.83 -6.79
C LEU A 48 -2.82 13.03 -6.24
N GLU A 49 -2.98 13.30 -4.94
CA GLU A 49 -2.33 14.38 -4.21
C GLU A 49 -2.21 14.00 -2.73
N GLU A 50 -1.05 14.27 -2.12
CA GLU A 50 -0.84 14.14 -0.68
C GLU A 50 -0.84 15.54 -0.06
N THR A 51 -1.99 15.96 0.49
CA THR A 51 -2.16 17.30 1.05
C THR A 51 -1.42 17.48 2.38
N PHE A 52 -1.14 16.39 3.09
CA PHE A 52 -0.52 16.42 4.40
C PHE A 52 0.21 15.11 4.70
N GLU A 53 1.49 15.19 5.00
CA GLU A 53 2.29 14.08 5.52
C GLU A 53 3.13 14.62 6.69
N ARG A 54 2.97 14.02 7.88
CA ARG A 54 3.86 14.28 9.00
C ARG A 54 3.96 13.08 9.93
N GLN A 55 5.14 12.88 10.50
CA GLN A 55 5.33 11.95 11.60
C GLN A 55 4.90 12.61 12.91
N ILE A 56 4.09 11.92 13.71
CA ILE A 56 3.77 12.35 15.07
C ILE A 56 4.93 11.96 15.99
N VAL A 57 5.51 12.94 16.67
CA VAL A 57 6.40 12.71 17.80
C VAL A 57 5.52 12.70 19.04
N LEU A 58 5.46 11.56 19.74
CA LEU A 58 4.90 11.52 21.08
C LEU A 58 5.95 12.19 21.98
N GLY A 59 5.56 13.24 22.71
CA GLY A 59 6.48 13.90 23.64
C GLY A 59 6.99 12.90 24.67
N ASP A 60 8.29 12.91 24.93
CA ASP A 60 8.90 12.13 25.98
C ASP A 60 8.41 12.67 27.34
N GLU A 61 7.57 11.91 28.05
CA GLU A 61 7.43 12.02 29.51
C GLU A 61 8.52 11.18 30.19
#